data_AF-A0A150NMQ9-F1
#
_entry.id   AF-A0A150NMQ9-F1
#
_cell.length_a   1.000
_cell.length_b   1.000
_cell.length_c   1.000
_cell.angle_alpha   90.00
_cell.angle_beta   90.00
_cell.angle_gamma   90.00
#
_symmetry.space_group_name_H-M   'P 1'
#
loop_
_entity.id
_entity.type
_entity.pdbx_description
1 polymer ?
#
loop_
_entity_poly.entity_id
_entity_poly.type
_entity_poly.pdbx_seq_one_letter_code
_entity_poly.pdbx_strand_id
1 'polypeptide(L)' 'MKLAVITDSSAYLSADTLQREDLFVLDIPVNIDGEEYVEGINLTAEEFLPKNGSGF' A
#
# COMPACT_ATOMS: atom_id res chain seq x y z
N MET A 1 9.69 -7.35 -27.37
CA MET A 1 10.22 -6.63 -26.20
C MET A 1 9.26 -6.88 -25.05
N LYS A 2 9.73 -7.17 -23.84
CA LYS A 2 8.88 -7.41 -22.66
C LYS A 2 8.99 -6.19 -21.73
N LEU A 3 7.86 -5.63 -21.30
CA LEU A 3 7.78 -4.47 -20.40
C LEU A 3 7.61 -4.96 -18.96
N ALA A 4 8.22 -4.24 -18.02
CA ALA A 4 7.92 -4.33 -16.60
C ALA A 4 7.64 -2.90 -16.10
N VAL A 5 6.60 -2.75 -15.28
CA VAL A 5 6.20 -1.51 -14.63
C VAL A 5 6.44 -1.69 -13.14
N ILE A 6 7.21 -0.77 -12.56
CA ILE A 6 7.57 -0.81 -11.14
C ILE A 6 7.05 0.48 -10.50
N THR A 7 6.37 0.34 -9.37
CA THR A 7 5.87 1.44 -8.52
C THR A 7 6.01 1.02 -7.06
N ASP A 8 5.64 1.91 -6.15
CA ASP A 8 5.54 1.61 -4.72
C ASP A 8 4.08 1.75 -4.21
N SER A 9 3.86 1.30 -2.96
CA SER A 9 2.54 1.27 -2.31
C SER A 9 1.95 2.65 -2.00
N SER A 10 2.67 3.76 -2.22
CA SER A 10 2.08 5.10 -2.11
C SER A 10 1.13 5.43 -3.27
N ALA A 11 1.22 4.71 -4.39
CA ALA A 11 0.33 4.87 -5.51
C ALA A 11 -1.04 4.21 -5.23
N TYR A 12 -2.11 5.01 -5.24
CA TYR A 12 -3.46 4.46 -5.20
C TYR A 12 -3.82 3.85 -6.57
N LEU A 13 -3.90 2.52 -6.62
CA LEU A 13 -4.20 1.76 -7.84
C LEU A 13 -5.58 1.13 -7.78
N SER A 14 -6.30 1.11 -8.91
CA SER A 14 -7.56 0.37 -9.01
C SER A 14 -7.33 -1.14 -8.96
N ALA A 15 -8.36 -1.90 -8.55
CA ALA A 15 -8.32 -3.36 -8.53
C ALA A 15 -7.93 -3.96 -9.89
N ASP A 16 -8.45 -3.39 -10.99
CA ASP A 16 -8.12 -3.82 -12.36
C ASP A 16 -6.63 -3.62 -12.68
N THR A 17 -6.01 -2.55 -12.17
CA THR A 17 -4.59 -2.27 -12.41
C THR A 17 -3.70 -3.23 -11.63
N LEU A 18 -4.11 -3.61 -10.42
CA LEU A 18 -3.38 -4.57 -9.57
C LEU A 18 -3.35 -5.98 -10.15
N GLN A 19 -4.26 -6.33 -11.08
CA GLN A 19 -4.27 -7.64 -11.75
C GLN A 19 -3.32 -7.75 -12.93
N ARG A 20 -2.59 -6.68 -13.27
CA ARG A 20 -1.65 -6.70 -14.40
C ARG A 20 -0.41 -7.55 -14.13
N GLU A 21 -0.11 -8.46 -15.05
CA GLU A 21 1.04 -9.38 -14.94
C GLU A 21 2.41 -8.70 -15.07
N ASP A 22 2.46 -7.49 -15.64
CA ASP A 22 3.66 -6.71 -15.85
C ASP A 22 3.91 -5.66 -14.77
N LEU A 23 3.05 -5.61 -13.74
CA LEU A 23 3.13 -4.66 -12.64
C LEU A 23 3.78 -5.29 -11.41
N PHE A 24 4.76 -4.59 -10.85
CA PHE A 24 5.43 -4.95 -9.60
C PHE A 24 5.33 -3.75 -8.64
N VAL A 25 4.77 -3.99 -7.46
CA VAL A 25 4.60 -2.98 -6.42
C VAL A 25 5.58 -3.26 -5.29
N LEU A 26 6.36 -2.25 -4.91
CA LEU A 26 7.25 -2.29 -3.75
C LEU A 26 6.51 -1.80 -2.51
N ASP A 27 6.53 -2.60 -1.45
CA ASP A 27 5.91 -2.22 -0.18
C ASP A 27 6.74 -1.16 0.54
N ILE A 28 6.06 -0.12 1.05
CA ILE A 28 6.62 0.86 1.98
C ILE A 28 6.08 0.54 3.37
N PRO A 29 6.93 0.11 4.33
CA PRO A 29 6.49 -0.10 5.69
C PRO A 29 6.26 1.23 6.42
N VAL A 30 5.27 1.25 7.31
CA VAL A 30 4.99 2.34 8.24
C VAL A 30 5.47 1.92 9.62
N ASN A 31 6.24 2.78 10.28
CA ASN A 31 6.62 2.58 11.68
C ASN A 31 5.62 3.29 12.60
N ILE A 32 4.96 2.55 13.48
CA ILE A 32 4.04 3.08 14.50
C ILE A 32 4.55 2.60 15.86
N ASP A 33 4.97 3.54 16.71
CA ASP A 33 5.50 3.26 18.05
C ASP A 33 6.66 2.25 18.08
N GLY A 34 7.50 2.22 17.04
CA GLY A 34 8.66 1.33 16.94
C GLY A 34 8.39 0.00 16.24
N GLU A 35 7.13 -0.34 15.96
CA GLU A 35 6.72 -1.55 15.24
C GLU A 35 6.50 -1.23 13.75
N GLU A 36 6.90 -2.16 12.87
CA GLU A 36 6.75 -2.01 11.42
C GLU A 36 5.49 -2.70 10.88
N TYR A 37 4.76 -1.99 10.02
CA TYR A 37 3.52 -2.44 9.41
C TYR A 37 3.57 -2.26 7.90
N VAL A 38 2.99 -3.20 7.17
CA VAL A 38 2.79 -3.14 5.72
C VAL A 38 1.29 -3.18 5.44
N GLU A 39 0.82 -2.16 4.72
CA GLU A 39 -0.58 -2.02 4.33
C GLU A 39 -1.07 -3.26 3.55
N GLY A 40 -2.24 -3.77 3.91
CA GLY A 40 -2.84 -4.95 3.28
C GLY A 40 -2.22 -6.29 3.70
N ILE A 41 -1.10 -6.29 4.45
CA ILE A 41 -0.49 -7.51 5.01
C ILE A 41 -0.84 -7.66 6.49
N ASN A 42 -0.42 -6.70 7.32
CA ASN A 42 -0.62 -6.71 8.78
C ASN A 42 -1.19 -5.39 9.33
N LEU A 43 -1.65 -4.51 8.44
CA LEU A 43 -2.33 -3.26 8.76
C LEU A 43 -3.38 -2.95 7.69
N THR A 44 -4.64 -2.79 8.08
CA THR A 44 -5.72 -2.34 7.17
C THR A 44 -5.81 -0.81 7.15
N ALA A 45 -6.37 -0.27 6.07
CA ALA A 45 -6.58 1.18 5.94
C ALA A 45 -7.49 1.73 7.07
N GLU A 46 -8.49 0.96 7.49
CA GLU A 46 -9.39 1.31 8.60
C GLU A 46 -8.72 1.26 9.97
N GLU A 47 -7.72 0.38 10.16
CA GLU A 47 -6.90 0.36 11.38
C GLU A 47 -5.91 1.54 11.42
N PHE A 48 -5.42 1.97 10.25
CA PHE A 48 -4.54 3.12 10.14
C PHE A 48 -5.28 4.46 10.28
N LEU A 49 -6.48 4.60 9.69
CA LEU A 49 -7.28 5.82 9.73
C LEU A 49 -8.45 5.68 10.71
N PRO A 50 -8.45 6.42 11.85
CA PRO A 50 -9.59 6.42 12.75
C PRO A 50 -10.87 6.88 12.04
N LYS A 51 -12.02 6.22 12.32
CA LYS A 51 -13.35 6.52 11.73
C LYS A 51 -13.77 8.00 11.71
N ASN A 52 -13.18 8.84 12.58
CA ASN A 52 -13.50 10.26 12.71
C ASN A 52 -12.31 11.19 12.42
N GLY A 53 -11.29 10.73 11.68
CA GLY A 53 -10.22 11.59 11.15
C GLY A 53 -9.54 12.51 12.18
N SER A 54 -9.47 12.12 13.45
CA SER A 54 -8.92 12.97 14.52
C SER A 54 -7.38 12.93 14.57
N GLY A 55 -6.75 12.95 13.40
CA GLY A 55 -5.32 12.81 13.19
C GLY A 55 -4.78 13.70 12.08
N PHE A 56 -5.47 14.80 11.79
CA PHE A 56 -4.95 16.05 11.20
C PHE A 56 -5.84 17.21 11.69
#